data_AF-A0A7K2WJD8-F1
#
_entry.id   AF-A0A7K2WJD8-F1
#
_cell.length_a   1.000
_cell.length_b   1.000
_cell.length_c   1.000
_cell.angle_alpha   90.00
_cell.angle_beta   90.00
_cell.angle_gamma   90.00
#
_symmetry.space_group_name_H-M   'P 1'
#
loop_
_entity.id
_entity.type
_entity.pdbx_description
1 polymer ?
#
loop_
_entity_poly.entity_id
_entity_poly.type
_entity_poly.pdbx_seq_one_letter_code
_entity_poly.pdbx_strand_id
1 'polypeptide(L)'
;DGASNPTAASGVKPVTGKNGTIPAGFARDEQGAASAAANYAVALGSDGMYYKVQRDAIVDAVYAPAVATARRGDLDKVYSNADFLTSIGLSADGRPPAGMTFISRTNPVGSKVEKFGADSATVSVWYSALFGMAGEGSTNPVSESWFTNTFELTWVDGDWKVSDFTQKDGPVPVGRDQAASSAQEMADAVQQFGGFTYAR
;
A
#
# COMPACT_ATOMS: atom_id res chain seq x y z
N ASP A 1 -28.42 -19.91 -11.94
CA ASP A 1 -27.13 -19.28 -12.29
C ASP A 1 -26.82 -18.17 -11.32
N GLY A 2 -25.98 -18.46 -10.33
CA GLY A 2 -25.64 -17.53 -9.25
C GLY A 2 -24.59 -16.53 -9.72
N ALA A 3 -24.99 -15.28 -9.91
CA ALA A 3 -24.07 -14.19 -10.19
C ALA A 3 -23.06 -14.08 -9.04
N SER A 4 -21.76 -14.12 -9.36
CA SER A 4 -20.68 -13.76 -8.45
C SER A 4 -20.92 -12.34 -7.95
N ASN A 5 -21.16 -12.16 -6.66
CA ASN A 5 -21.37 -10.85 -6.08
C ASN A 5 -20.01 -10.13 -5.96
N PRO A 6 -19.72 -9.09 -6.76
CA PRO A 6 -18.36 -8.53 -6.89
C PRO A 6 -17.86 -7.85 -5.61
N THR A 7 -18.74 -7.62 -4.63
CA THR A 7 -18.43 -6.99 -3.35
C THR A 7 -18.38 -7.96 -2.17
N ALA A 8 -18.63 -9.26 -2.39
CA ALA A 8 -18.55 -10.25 -1.31
C ALA A 8 -17.10 -10.48 -0.89
N ALA A 9 -16.89 -10.73 0.41
CA ALA A 9 -15.60 -11.20 0.91
C ALA A 9 -15.21 -12.48 0.18
N SER A 10 -13.93 -12.59 -0.16
CA SER A 10 -13.42 -13.61 -1.08
C SER A 10 -13.58 -15.04 -0.53
N GLY A 11 -13.55 -15.21 0.80
CA GLY A 11 -13.61 -16.51 1.49
C GLY A 11 -12.39 -17.42 1.25
N VAL A 12 -11.38 -16.96 0.49
CA VAL A 12 -10.19 -17.73 0.16
C VAL A 12 -9.15 -17.58 1.25
N LYS A 13 -8.49 -18.69 1.58
CA LYS A 13 -7.44 -18.70 2.60
C LYS A 13 -6.25 -17.85 2.13
N PRO A 14 -5.64 -17.05 3.03
CA PRO A 14 -4.40 -16.36 2.75
C PRO A 14 -3.32 -17.29 2.19
N VAL A 15 -2.51 -16.77 1.27
CA VAL A 15 -1.30 -17.47 0.84
C VAL A 15 -0.35 -17.64 2.03
N THR A 16 0.38 -18.75 2.06
CA THR A 16 1.37 -19.03 3.10
C THR A 16 2.79 -18.62 2.69
N GLY A 17 3.01 -18.37 1.39
CA GLY A 17 4.27 -17.89 0.83
C GLY A 17 4.48 -16.40 1.08
N LYS A 18 5.74 -15.97 1.06
CA LYS A 18 6.14 -14.56 1.22
C LYS A 18 7.43 -14.25 0.46
N ASN A 19 7.56 -13.01 0.00
CA ASN A 19 8.82 -12.41 -0.40
C ASN A 19 9.18 -11.30 0.60
N GLY A 20 10.13 -11.59 1.50
CA GLY A 20 10.36 -10.77 2.68
C GLY A 20 9.16 -10.82 3.64
N THR A 21 8.54 -9.66 3.87
CA THR A 21 7.32 -9.52 4.70
C THR A 21 6.03 -9.46 3.87
N ILE A 22 6.13 -9.43 2.55
CA ILE A 22 4.98 -9.26 1.64
C ILE A 22 4.49 -10.65 1.21
N PRO A 23 3.18 -10.95 1.28
CA PRO A 23 2.64 -12.22 0.81
C PRO A 23 2.95 -12.48 -0.66
N ALA A 24 3.20 -13.74 -1.00
CA ALA A 24 3.57 -14.16 -2.36
C ALA A 24 3.07 -15.59 -2.66
N GLY A 25 3.04 -15.93 -3.95
CA GLY A 25 2.52 -17.21 -4.44
C GLY A 25 1.00 -17.19 -4.58
N PHE A 26 0.47 -16.05 -5.04
CA PHE A 26 -0.96 -15.90 -5.31
C PHE A 26 -1.39 -16.81 -6.46
N ALA A 27 -2.59 -17.38 -6.37
CA ALA A 27 -3.10 -18.26 -7.42
C ALA A 27 -3.24 -17.52 -8.77
N ARG A 28 -3.05 -18.24 -9.88
CA ARG A 28 -3.21 -17.71 -11.24
C ARG A 28 -4.68 -17.64 -11.66
N ASP A 29 -5.48 -16.95 -10.87
CA ASP A 29 -6.90 -16.69 -11.11
C ASP A 29 -7.25 -15.25 -10.70
N GLU A 30 -8.49 -14.84 -10.96
CA GLU A 30 -8.99 -13.50 -10.60
C GLU A 30 -8.86 -13.19 -9.11
N GLN A 31 -9.03 -14.21 -8.27
CA GLN A 31 -8.93 -14.12 -6.82
C GLN A 31 -7.50 -13.86 -6.37
N GLY A 32 -6.52 -14.59 -6.90
CA GLY A 32 -5.11 -14.38 -6.63
C GLY A 32 -4.63 -13.03 -7.16
N ALA A 33 -5.05 -12.62 -8.36
CA ALA A 33 -4.72 -11.30 -8.91
C ALA A 33 -5.22 -10.15 -8.03
N ALA A 34 -6.48 -10.22 -7.58
CA ALA A 34 -7.03 -9.21 -6.68
C ALA A 34 -6.40 -9.22 -5.28
N SER A 35 -6.04 -10.40 -4.77
CA SER A 35 -5.31 -10.51 -3.50
C SER A 35 -3.89 -9.94 -3.61
N ALA A 36 -3.19 -10.19 -4.72
CA ALA A 36 -1.89 -9.62 -5.00
C ALA A 36 -1.97 -8.09 -5.04
N ALA A 37 -2.88 -7.53 -5.84
CA ALA A 37 -3.05 -6.08 -5.94
C ALA A 37 -3.32 -5.40 -4.59
N ALA A 38 -4.19 -5.97 -3.75
CA ALA A 38 -4.50 -5.42 -2.43
C ALA A 38 -3.27 -5.41 -1.50
N ASN A 39 -2.52 -6.51 -1.44
CA ASN A 39 -1.32 -6.61 -0.63
C ASN A 39 -0.18 -5.73 -1.16
N TYR A 40 -0.06 -5.58 -2.49
CA TYR A 40 0.93 -4.69 -3.10
C TYR A 40 0.58 -3.22 -2.87
N ALA A 41 -0.70 -2.84 -2.83
CA ALA A 41 -1.12 -1.51 -2.42
C ALA A 41 -0.69 -1.18 -0.99
N VAL A 42 -0.82 -2.13 -0.05
CA VAL A 42 -0.34 -1.96 1.33
C VAL A 42 1.17 -1.76 1.38
N ALA A 43 1.92 -2.60 0.68
CA ALA A 43 3.37 -2.53 0.68
C ALA A 43 3.89 -1.21 0.06
N LEU A 44 3.36 -0.83 -1.10
CA LEU A 44 3.75 0.37 -1.83
C LEU A 44 3.28 1.67 -1.16
N GLY A 45 2.26 1.61 -0.32
CA GLY A 45 1.78 2.75 0.48
C GLY A 45 2.37 2.81 1.90
N SER A 46 3.30 1.92 2.24
CA SER A 46 3.90 1.83 3.58
C SER A 46 5.00 2.88 3.82
N ASP A 47 5.28 3.16 5.09
CA ASP A 47 6.43 3.94 5.53
C ASP A 47 7.77 3.31 5.09
N GLY A 48 7.78 2.00 4.85
CA GLY A 48 8.91 1.26 4.27
C GLY A 48 9.44 1.86 2.96
N MET A 49 8.60 2.52 2.16
CA MET A 49 9.04 3.19 0.93
C MET A 49 9.96 4.40 1.18
N TYR A 50 9.93 4.99 2.37
CA TYR A 50 10.75 6.15 2.75
C TYR A 50 12.13 5.75 3.27
N TYR A 51 12.31 4.47 3.64
CA TYR A 51 13.60 3.93 4.06
C TYR A 51 14.23 3.15 2.91
N LYS A 52 15.38 3.59 2.39
CA LYS A 52 15.96 3.06 1.15
C LYS A 52 16.06 1.53 1.10
N VAL A 53 16.58 0.90 2.15
CA VAL A 53 16.78 -0.56 2.18
C VAL A 53 15.44 -1.31 2.13
N GLN A 54 14.44 -0.82 2.87
CA GLN A 54 13.10 -1.37 2.89
C GLN A 54 12.38 -1.12 1.56
N ARG A 55 12.50 0.09 1.00
CA ARG A 55 11.99 0.43 -0.33
C ARG A 55 12.53 -0.53 -1.39
N ASP A 56 13.84 -0.75 -1.41
CA ASP A 56 14.47 -1.66 -2.37
C ASP A 56 13.87 -3.07 -2.27
N ALA A 57 13.70 -3.59 -1.04
CA ALA A 57 13.09 -4.89 -0.79
C ALA A 57 11.59 -4.95 -1.19
N ILE A 58 10.81 -3.89 -0.93
CA ILE A 58 9.41 -3.79 -1.34
C ILE A 58 9.31 -3.80 -2.87
N VAL A 59 10.13 -2.99 -3.55
CA VAL A 59 10.14 -2.88 -5.01
C VAL A 59 10.46 -4.22 -5.66
N ASP A 60 11.46 -4.93 -5.16
CA ASP A 60 11.83 -6.25 -5.66
C ASP A 60 10.78 -7.33 -5.37
N ALA A 61 10.01 -7.17 -4.29
CA ALA A 61 8.96 -8.11 -3.94
C ALA A 61 7.71 -7.97 -4.82
N VAL A 62 7.33 -6.75 -5.20
CA VAL A 62 6.01 -6.49 -5.83
C VAL A 62 6.07 -6.30 -7.34
N TYR A 63 7.14 -5.71 -7.87
CA TYR A 63 7.24 -5.44 -9.30
C TYR A 63 7.80 -6.63 -10.08
N ALA A 64 7.48 -6.71 -11.37
CA ALA A 64 8.16 -7.63 -12.27
C ALA A 64 9.65 -7.25 -12.31
N PRO A 65 10.60 -8.21 -12.38
CA PRO A 65 12.04 -7.91 -12.19
C PRO A 65 12.60 -6.81 -13.11
N ALA A 66 12.19 -6.81 -14.39
CA ALA A 66 12.58 -5.78 -15.35
C ALA A 66 11.99 -4.40 -14.99
N VAL A 67 10.77 -4.36 -14.46
CA VAL A 67 10.08 -3.13 -14.03
C VAL A 67 10.68 -2.59 -12.74
N ALA A 68 11.00 -3.46 -11.78
CA ALA A 68 11.72 -3.11 -10.56
C ALA A 68 13.05 -2.40 -10.91
N THR A 69 13.82 -3.00 -11.82
CA THR A 69 15.09 -2.44 -12.30
C THR A 69 14.89 -1.07 -12.96
N ALA A 70 13.90 -0.94 -13.84
CA ALA A 70 13.63 0.30 -14.57
C ALA A 70 13.13 1.44 -13.67
N ARG A 71 12.29 1.14 -12.66
CA ARG A 71 11.65 2.15 -11.80
C ARG A 71 12.50 2.59 -10.62
N ARG A 72 13.52 1.81 -10.22
CA ARG A 72 14.29 2.07 -8.99
C ARG A 72 14.84 3.49 -8.93
N GLY A 73 15.42 3.97 -10.03
CA GLY A 73 15.99 5.32 -10.07
C GLY A 73 14.96 6.42 -9.87
N ASP A 74 13.76 6.28 -10.45
CA ASP A 74 12.70 7.28 -10.29
C ASP A 74 12.04 7.21 -8.91
N LEU A 75 11.87 6.00 -8.35
CA LEU A 75 11.44 5.83 -6.97
C LEU A 75 12.45 6.42 -5.97
N ASP A 76 13.74 6.23 -6.20
CA ASP A 76 14.80 6.82 -5.38
C ASP A 76 14.75 8.35 -5.41
N LYS A 77 14.51 8.95 -6.58
CA LYS A 77 14.34 10.41 -6.71
C LYS A 77 13.14 10.91 -5.92
N VAL A 78 12.00 10.22 -5.98
CA VAL A 78 10.77 10.65 -5.27
C VAL A 78 10.94 10.49 -3.76
N TYR A 79 11.28 9.28 -3.30
CA TYR A 79 11.28 8.94 -1.88
C TYR A 79 12.55 9.35 -1.12
N SER A 80 13.56 9.88 -1.81
CA SER A 80 14.78 10.42 -1.19
C SER A 80 14.99 11.91 -1.49
N ASN A 81 13.98 12.59 -2.05
CA ASN A 81 14.03 14.03 -2.28
C ASN A 81 14.01 14.77 -0.94
N ALA A 82 15.08 15.54 -0.66
CA ALA A 82 15.25 16.20 0.64
C ALA A 82 14.16 17.24 0.94
N ASP A 83 13.72 18.01 -0.07
CA ASP A 83 12.67 19.03 0.10
C ASP A 83 11.33 18.37 0.42
N PHE A 84 11.01 17.29 -0.29
CA PHE A 84 9.81 16.48 -0.04
C PHE A 84 9.85 15.88 1.37
N LEU A 85 10.92 15.17 1.73
CA LEU A 85 11.07 14.56 3.06
C LEU A 85 10.94 15.61 4.17
N THR A 86 11.60 16.75 4.02
CA THR A 86 11.52 17.86 4.99
C THR A 86 10.09 18.41 5.09
N SER A 87 9.38 18.56 3.96
CA SER A 87 8.01 19.09 3.95
C SER A 87 7.01 18.18 4.68
N ILE A 88 7.28 16.88 4.78
CA ILE A 88 6.47 15.93 5.55
C ILE A 88 7.03 15.65 6.95
N GLY A 89 8.12 16.32 7.33
CA GLY A 89 8.73 16.28 8.66
C GLY A 89 9.78 15.18 8.87
N LEU A 90 10.26 14.54 7.81
CA LEU A 90 11.29 13.50 7.86
C LEU A 90 12.69 14.09 7.66
N SER A 91 13.69 13.42 8.23
CA SER A 91 15.11 13.65 7.91
C SER A 91 15.46 13.16 6.51
N ALA A 92 16.66 13.52 6.03
CA ALA A 92 17.14 13.13 4.70
C ALA A 92 17.27 11.60 4.49
N ASP A 93 17.35 10.81 5.57
CA ASP A 93 17.33 9.35 5.55
C ASP A 93 15.93 8.74 5.78
N GLY A 94 14.88 9.57 5.74
CA GLY A 94 13.47 9.16 5.82
C GLY A 94 12.96 8.88 7.23
N ARG A 95 13.71 9.25 8.28
CA ARG A 95 13.33 8.98 9.68
C ARG A 95 12.52 10.11 10.31
N PRO A 96 11.54 9.80 11.17
CA PRO A 96 10.87 10.81 11.97
C PRO A 96 11.79 11.36 13.07
N PRO A 97 11.52 12.57 13.59
CA PRO A 97 12.16 13.10 14.78
C PRO A 97 11.97 12.18 16.01
N ALA A 98 12.87 12.31 17.00
CA ALA A 98 12.76 11.55 18.23
C ALA A 98 11.42 11.81 18.95
N GLY A 99 10.75 10.75 19.41
CA GLY A 99 9.44 10.85 20.06
C GLY A 99 8.26 10.98 19.10
N MET A 100 8.50 11.08 17.79
CA MET A 100 7.46 11.09 16.77
C MET A 100 7.43 9.76 16.01
N THR A 101 6.25 9.43 15.49
CA THR A 101 6.05 8.27 14.63
C THR A 101 5.49 8.74 13.30
N PHE A 102 6.24 8.49 12.23
CA PHE A 102 5.75 8.71 10.88
C PHE A 102 4.80 7.58 10.47
N ILE A 103 3.67 7.95 9.87
CA ILE A 103 2.61 7.05 9.47
C ILE A 103 2.39 7.25 7.99
N SER A 104 2.58 6.16 7.24
CA SER A 104 2.13 6.00 5.87
C SER A 104 1.52 4.61 5.79
N ARG A 105 0.19 4.53 5.76
CA ARG A 105 -0.55 3.26 5.78
C ARG A 105 -1.66 3.29 4.74
N THR A 106 -1.69 2.30 3.86
CA THR A 106 -2.79 2.04 2.94
C THR A 106 -3.72 0.98 3.53
N ASN A 107 -5.02 1.27 3.54
CA ASN A 107 -6.08 0.41 4.05
C ASN A 107 -7.03 0.03 2.92
N PRO A 108 -6.79 -1.09 2.20
CA PRO A 108 -7.70 -1.55 1.16
C PRO A 108 -9.11 -1.79 1.73
N VAL A 109 -10.10 -1.16 1.10
CA VAL A 109 -11.53 -1.33 1.43
C VAL A 109 -12.18 -2.31 0.45
N GLY A 110 -11.72 -2.33 -0.80
CA GLY A 110 -12.20 -3.26 -1.81
C GLY A 110 -11.29 -3.35 -3.02
N SER A 111 -11.46 -4.41 -3.79
CA SER A 111 -10.81 -4.61 -5.08
C SER A 111 -11.80 -5.04 -6.14
N LYS A 112 -11.50 -4.71 -7.40
CA LYS A 112 -12.29 -5.09 -8.57
C LYS A 112 -11.35 -5.52 -9.68
N VAL A 113 -11.51 -6.74 -10.16
CA VAL A 113 -10.81 -7.22 -11.35
C VAL A 113 -11.51 -6.60 -12.57
N GLU A 114 -10.79 -5.74 -13.28
CA GLU A 114 -11.30 -5.04 -14.47
C GLU A 114 -11.10 -5.90 -15.72
N LYS A 115 -9.96 -6.60 -15.79
CA LYS A 115 -9.58 -7.50 -16.88
C LYS A 115 -8.79 -8.67 -16.33
N PHE A 116 -9.02 -9.84 -16.88
CA PHE A 116 -8.25 -11.04 -16.56
C PHE A 116 -7.94 -11.81 -17.84
N GLY A 117 -6.69 -12.23 -17.97
CA GLY A 117 -6.20 -13.09 -19.04
C GLY A 117 -5.24 -14.12 -18.46
N ALA A 118 -4.65 -14.94 -19.34
CA ALA A 118 -3.77 -16.01 -18.90
C ALA A 118 -2.59 -15.46 -18.09
N ASP A 119 -1.80 -14.53 -18.63
CA ASP A 119 -0.56 -14.02 -18.00
C ASP A 119 -0.66 -12.54 -17.58
N SER A 120 -1.86 -11.95 -17.60
CA SER A 120 -2.07 -10.53 -17.32
C SER A 120 -3.39 -10.28 -16.61
N ALA A 121 -3.42 -9.33 -15.67
CA ALA A 121 -4.65 -8.86 -15.04
C ALA A 121 -4.61 -7.35 -14.83
N THR A 122 -5.78 -6.71 -14.82
CA THR A 122 -5.94 -5.33 -14.39
C THR A 122 -6.87 -5.31 -13.18
N VAL A 123 -6.40 -4.75 -12.07
CA VAL A 123 -7.16 -4.73 -10.80
C VAL A 123 -7.19 -3.33 -10.22
N SER A 124 -8.40 -2.82 -9.98
CA SER A 124 -8.62 -1.60 -9.20
C SER A 124 -8.67 -1.93 -7.71
N VAL A 125 -7.99 -1.17 -6.87
CA VAL A 125 -8.02 -1.24 -5.40
C VAL A 125 -8.45 0.11 -4.88
N TRP A 126 -9.59 0.15 -4.19
CA TRP A 126 -10.09 1.34 -3.50
C TRP A 126 -9.68 1.27 -2.03
N TYR A 127 -9.08 2.34 -1.53
CA TYR A 127 -8.48 2.36 -0.19
C TYR A 127 -8.54 3.75 0.44
N SER A 128 -8.52 3.77 1.78
CA SER A 128 -8.13 4.96 2.52
C SER A 128 -6.65 4.89 2.89
N ALA A 129 -6.01 6.04 3.02
CA ALA A 129 -4.62 6.18 3.43
C ALA A 129 -4.55 7.03 4.69
N LEU A 130 -3.81 6.56 5.69
CA LEU A 130 -3.40 7.38 6.82
C LEU A 130 -1.99 7.89 6.55
N PHE A 131 -1.82 9.21 6.58
CA PHE A 131 -0.56 9.84 6.29
C PHE A 131 -0.28 11.00 7.25
N GLY A 132 0.93 11.05 7.81
CA GLY A 132 1.40 12.15 8.62
C GLY A 132 2.25 11.71 9.79
N MET A 133 2.38 12.59 10.78
CA MET A 133 3.25 12.43 11.94
C MET A 133 2.41 12.44 13.21
N ALA A 134 2.54 11.37 14.00
CA ALA A 134 1.98 11.29 15.35
C ALA A 134 3.05 11.58 16.40
N GLY A 135 2.65 12.18 17.52
CA GLY A 135 3.55 12.64 18.59
C GLY A 135 3.34 14.12 18.94
N GLU A 136 3.66 14.47 20.18
CA GLU A 136 3.52 15.82 20.70
C GLU A 136 4.30 16.85 19.84
N GLY A 137 3.66 17.97 19.53
CA GLY A 137 4.28 19.03 18.72
C GLY A 137 4.33 18.74 17.21
N SER A 138 3.67 17.69 16.71
CA SER A 138 3.56 17.43 15.27
C SER A 138 2.96 18.62 14.52
N THR A 139 3.67 19.10 13.50
CA THR A 139 3.20 20.14 12.56
C THR A 139 2.60 19.57 11.27
N ASN A 140 2.62 18.25 11.13
CA ASN A 140 2.04 17.50 10.02
C ASN A 140 1.18 16.37 10.60
N PRO A 141 0.01 16.68 11.20
CA PRO A 141 -0.79 15.69 11.90
C PRO A 141 -1.29 14.60 10.95
N VAL A 142 -1.54 13.41 11.50
CA VAL A 142 -2.07 12.28 10.72
C VAL A 142 -3.44 12.64 10.17
N SER A 143 -3.58 12.51 8.85
CA SER A 143 -4.83 12.75 8.13
C SER A 143 -5.24 11.51 7.32
N GLU A 144 -6.53 11.42 7.01
CA GLU A 144 -7.06 10.42 6.10
C GLU A 144 -7.24 11.00 4.70
N SER A 145 -6.92 10.22 3.68
CA SER A 145 -7.23 10.51 2.28
C SER A 145 -7.75 9.25 1.58
N TRP A 146 -8.46 9.40 0.47
CA TRP A 146 -9.09 8.29 -0.25
C TRP A 146 -8.66 8.25 -1.69
N PHE A 147 -8.32 7.07 -2.19
CA PHE A 147 -7.77 6.87 -3.53
C PHE A 147 -8.25 5.56 -4.15
N THR A 148 -8.07 5.46 -5.47
CA THR A 148 -8.13 4.19 -6.20
C THR A 148 -6.84 3.99 -6.97
N ASN A 149 -6.13 2.91 -6.70
CA ASN A 149 -5.04 2.44 -7.55
C ASN A 149 -5.60 1.48 -8.61
N THR A 150 -5.17 1.61 -9.86
CA THR A 150 -5.41 0.60 -10.91
C THR A 150 -4.08 -0.05 -11.25
N PHE A 151 -3.92 -1.30 -10.80
CA PHE A 151 -2.72 -2.11 -11.05
C PHE A 151 -2.85 -2.87 -12.36
N GLU A 152 -1.78 -2.83 -13.14
CA GLU A 152 -1.51 -3.78 -14.21
C GLU A 152 -0.56 -4.85 -13.65
N LEU A 153 -0.99 -6.10 -13.74
CA LEU A 153 -0.27 -7.26 -13.23
C LEU A 153 0.12 -8.19 -14.37
N THR A 154 1.28 -8.82 -14.24
CA THR A 154 1.76 -9.88 -15.11
C THR A 154 2.15 -11.11 -14.29
N TRP A 155 1.92 -12.29 -14.85
CA TRP A 155 2.30 -13.56 -14.22
C TRP A 155 3.78 -13.85 -14.48
N VAL A 156 4.59 -13.93 -13.44
CA VAL A 156 6.04 -14.17 -13.53
C VAL A 156 6.45 -15.14 -12.43
N ASP A 157 7.18 -16.19 -12.82
CA ASP A 157 7.80 -17.16 -11.90
C ASP A 157 6.88 -17.72 -10.80
N GLY A 158 5.61 -17.96 -11.16
CA GLY A 158 4.63 -18.55 -10.24
C GLY A 158 3.90 -17.55 -9.35
N ASP A 159 3.97 -16.25 -9.64
CA ASP A 159 3.30 -15.21 -8.86
C ASP A 159 2.79 -14.06 -9.75
N TRP A 160 1.84 -13.27 -9.23
CA TRP A 160 1.44 -12.02 -9.87
C TRP A 160 2.44 -10.92 -9.52
N LYS A 161 2.87 -10.12 -10.49
CA LYS A 161 3.79 -8.98 -10.29
C LYS A 161 3.29 -7.73 -10.97
N VAL A 162 3.55 -6.56 -10.36
CA VAL A 162 3.17 -5.26 -10.92
C VAL A 162 4.02 -4.96 -12.15
N SER A 163 3.37 -4.69 -13.28
CA SER A 163 4.01 -4.13 -14.47
C SER A 163 3.86 -2.60 -14.53
N ASP A 164 2.72 -2.10 -14.07
CA ASP A 164 2.43 -0.68 -13.90
C ASP A 164 1.31 -0.48 -12.87
N PHE A 165 1.16 0.73 -12.36
CA PHE A 165 -0.09 1.15 -11.75
C PHE A 165 -0.30 2.65 -11.92
N THR A 166 -1.57 3.04 -11.95
CA THR A 166 -1.98 4.45 -11.89
C THR A 166 -2.79 4.69 -10.62
N GLN A 167 -2.81 5.93 -10.16
CA GLN A 167 -3.61 6.36 -9.02
C GLN A 167 -4.56 7.46 -9.45
N LYS A 168 -5.75 7.49 -8.85
CA LYS A 168 -6.66 8.63 -8.89
C LYS A 168 -7.26 8.88 -7.51
N ASP A 169 -7.70 10.11 -7.28
CA ASP A 169 -8.42 10.48 -6.06
C ASP A 169 -9.77 9.78 -5.96
N GLY A 170 -10.15 9.46 -4.72
CA GLY A 170 -11.45 8.95 -4.34
C GLY A 170 -11.84 7.59 -4.95
N PRO A 171 -13.12 7.20 -4.85
CA PRO A 171 -14.22 7.94 -4.20
C PRO A 171 -14.01 8.20 -2.70
N VAL A 172 -14.51 9.33 -2.20
CA VAL A 172 -14.44 9.71 -0.78
C VAL A 172 -15.81 9.50 -0.13
N PRO A 173 -15.96 8.66 0.91
CA PRO A 173 -17.21 8.57 1.67
C PRO A 173 -17.56 9.90 2.34
N VAL A 174 -18.85 10.13 2.58
CA VAL A 174 -19.29 11.30 3.36
C VAL A 174 -18.80 11.13 4.81
N GLY A 175 -17.94 12.04 5.26
CA GLY A 175 -17.51 12.09 6.65
C GLY A 175 -18.65 12.45 7.59
N ARG A 176 -18.64 11.88 8.80
CA ARG A 176 -19.45 12.36 9.92
C ARG A 176 -18.63 13.36 10.74
N ASP A 177 -19.29 14.19 11.54
CA ASP A 177 -18.62 15.04 12.53
C ASP A 177 -18.04 14.17 13.65
N GLN A 178 -16.80 13.73 13.45
CA GLN A 178 -16.02 13.01 14.45
C GLN A 178 -14.89 13.91 14.93
N ALA A 179 -14.78 14.08 16.25
CA ALA A 179 -13.68 14.82 16.85
C ALA A 179 -12.35 14.13 16.49
N ALA A 180 -11.38 14.92 16.02
CA ALA A 180 -10.04 14.42 15.77
C ALA A 180 -9.40 13.98 17.10
N SER A 181 -8.76 12.80 17.09
CA SER A 181 -7.96 12.32 18.22
C SER A 181 -6.74 13.22 18.45
N SER A 182 -6.25 13.24 19.68
CA SER A 182 -4.98 13.90 20.00
C SER A 182 -3.81 13.22 19.30
N ALA A 183 -2.69 13.94 19.15
CA ALA A 183 -1.48 13.38 18.56
C ALA A 183 -0.90 12.20 19.37
N GLN A 184 -1.12 12.18 20.69
CA GLN A 184 -0.72 11.09 21.56
C GLN A 184 -1.58 9.84 21.34
N GLU A 185 -2.91 9.99 21.27
CA GLU A 185 -3.81 8.86 20.97
C GLU A 185 -3.50 8.23 19.61
N MET A 186 -3.15 9.05 18.61
CA MET A 186 -2.71 8.55 17.31
C MET A 186 -1.38 7.79 17.38
N ALA A 187 -0.42 8.27 18.18
CA ALA A 187 0.84 7.57 18.41
C ALA A 187 0.62 6.22 19.10
N ASP A 188 -0.22 6.21 20.14
CA ASP A 188 -0.60 5.01 20.88
C ASP A 188 -1.26 3.98 19.96
N ALA A 189 -2.23 4.41 19.15
CA ALA A 189 -2.89 3.53 18.19
C ALA A 189 -1.88 2.87 17.22
N VAL A 190 -0.91 3.63 16.74
CA VAL A 190 0.08 3.13 15.78
C VAL A 190 1.04 2.13 16.40
N GLN A 191 1.37 2.30 17.68
CA GLN A 191 2.22 1.38 18.44
C GLN A 191 1.47 0.13 18.93
N GLN A 192 0.17 0.25 19.23
CA GLN A 192 -0.63 -0.82 19.82
C GLN A 192 -1.35 -1.67 18.76
N PHE A 193 -1.70 -1.11 17.60
CA PHE A 193 -2.35 -1.82 16.51
C PHE A 193 -1.33 -2.15 15.41
N GLY A 194 -0.87 -3.41 15.44
CA GLY A 194 0.02 -3.98 14.42
C GLY A 194 -0.63 -4.02 13.03
N GLY A 195 0.21 -4.00 11.99
CA GLY A 195 -0.25 -4.11 10.60
C GLY A 195 -0.77 -5.51 10.26
N PHE A 196 -1.67 -5.58 9.28
CA PHE A 196 -2.14 -6.85 8.73
C PHE A 196 -1.06 -7.50 7.86
N THR A 197 -0.92 -8.81 7.96
CA THR A 197 -0.04 -9.62 7.09
C THR A 197 -0.73 -10.05 5.81
N TYR A 198 -2.04 -9.86 5.68
CA TYR A 198 -2.82 -10.17 4.49
C TYR A 198 -4.00 -9.20 4.38
N ALA A 199 -4.08 -8.46 3.27
CA ALA A 199 -4.95 -7.30 3.12
C ALA A 199 -6.23 -7.57 2.31
N ARG A 200 -6.83 -8.77 2.42
CA ARG A 200 -8.09 -9.14 1.75
C ARG A 200 -8.85 -10.26 2.46
#